data_AF-G9L3W6-F1
#
_entry.id   AF-G9L3W6-F1
#
_cell.length_a   1.000
_cell.length_b   1.000
_cell.length_c   1.000
_cell.angle_alpha   90.00
_cell.angle_beta   90.00
_cell.angle_gamma   90.00
#
_symmetry.space_group_name_H-M   'P 1'
#
loop_
_entity.id
_entity.type
_entity.pdbx_description
1 polymer ?
#
loop_
_entity_poly.entity_id
_entity_poly.type
_entity_poly.pdbx_seq_one_letter_code
_entity_poly.pdbx_strand_id
1 'polypeptide(L)'
;KTQWQTWDELVEHLQFLLSSYQHVLREHLRSSVIDRKDLIIKRIKPKPQQGDDITAVDVERQIEAFRGRLTQMLGEPLAPQLQDKVHLLKLLLFYAADLNPDTEPPPKNWSNP
;
A
#
# COMPACT_ATOMS: atom_id res chain seq x y z
N LYS A 1 -2.85 28.85 -0.85
CA LYS A 1 -2.50 27.62 -1.59
C LYS A 1 -3.42 27.52 -2.79
N THR A 2 -2.89 27.23 -3.98
CA THR A 2 -3.73 26.90 -5.14
C THR A 2 -4.41 25.55 -4.88
N GLN A 3 -5.54 25.29 -5.55
CA GLN A 3 -6.29 24.05 -5.33
C GLN A 3 -5.43 22.79 -5.55
N TRP A 4 -4.56 22.79 -6.56
CA TRP A 4 -3.68 21.65 -6.83
C TRP A 4 -2.64 21.41 -5.73
N GLN A 5 -2.16 22.44 -5.03
CA GLN A 5 -1.23 22.29 -3.90
C GLN A 5 -1.88 21.60 -2.70
N THR A 6 -3.18 21.85 -2.47
CA THR A 6 -3.91 21.15 -1.42
C THR A 6 -4.02 19.65 -1.71
N TRP A 7 -4.21 19.26 -2.97
CA TRP A 7 -4.20 17.86 -3.38
C TRP A 7 -2.80 17.23 -3.30
N ASP A 8 -1.77 17.98 -3.66
CA ASP A 8 -0.37 17.55 -3.54
C ASP A 8 0.01 17.22 -2.08
N GLU A 9 -0.39 18.07 -1.14
CA GLU A 9 -0.21 17.84 0.30
C GLU A 9 -1.07 16.68 0.82
N LEU A 10 -2.31 16.54 0.33
CA LEU A 10 -3.16 15.42 0.72
C LEU A 10 -2.53 14.08 0.32
N VAL A 11 -2.05 13.97 -0.93
CA VAL A 11 -1.42 12.74 -1.41
C VAL A 11 -0.14 12.45 -0.62
N GLU A 12 0.65 13.47 -0.29
CA GLU A 12 1.82 13.33 0.58
C GLU A 12 1.46 12.79 1.97
N HIS A 13 0.42 13.32 2.61
CA HIS A 13 -0.05 12.78 3.89
C HIS A 13 -0.53 11.33 3.80
N LEU A 14 -1.19 10.95 2.70
CA LEU A 14 -1.58 9.55 2.47
C LEU A 14 -0.35 8.64 2.31
N GLN A 15 0.68 9.08 1.62
CA GLN A 15 1.94 8.33 1.49
C GLN A 15 2.62 8.14 2.84
N PHE A 16 2.70 9.19 3.67
CA PHE A 16 3.26 9.09 5.01
C PHE A 16 2.47 8.13 5.88
N LEU A 17 1.14 8.26 5.88
CA LEU A 17 0.26 7.38 6.65
C LEU A 17 0.47 5.91 6.27
N LEU A 18 0.46 5.60 4.97
CA LEU A 18 0.63 4.24 4.47
C LEU A 18 2.02 3.68 4.78
N SER A 19 3.07 4.48 4.57
CA SER A 19 4.46 4.06 4.84
C SER A 19 4.69 3.80 6.33
N SER A 20 4.15 4.67 7.21
CA SER A 20 4.22 4.51 8.66
C SER A 20 3.44 3.27 9.12
N TYR A 21 2.26 3.02 8.54
CA TYR A 21 1.45 1.84 8.84
C TYR A 21 2.17 0.55 8.43
N GLN A 22 2.75 0.51 7.23
CA GLN A 22 3.55 -0.61 6.73
C GLN A 22 4.79 -0.85 7.60
N HIS A 23 5.39 0.19 8.18
CA HIS A 23 6.48 0.03 9.13
C HIS A 23 6.01 -0.64 10.43
N VAL A 24 4.88 -0.20 10.99
CA VAL A 24 4.25 -0.82 12.17
C VAL A 24 3.98 -2.32 11.94
N LEU A 25 3.49 -2.68 10.76
CA LEU A 25 3.26 -4.07 10.39
C LEU A 25 4.56 -4.87 10.29
N ARG A 26 5.52 -4.42 9.46
CA ARG A 26 6.78 -5.14 9.20
C ARG A 26 7.61 -5.39 10.45
N GLU A 27 7.62 -4.42 11.37
CA GLU A 27 8.37 -4.52 12.61
C GLU A 27 7.58 -5.18 13.75
N HIS A 28 6.40 -5.74 13.46
CA HIS A 28 5.53 -6.41 14.44
C HIS A 28 5.25 -5.52 15.67
N LEU A 29 5.10 -4.21 15.48
CA LEU A 29 4.96 -3.25 16.58
C LEU A 29 3.61 -3.34 17.30
N ARG A 30 2.68 -4.14 16.76
CA ARG A 30 1.40 -4.47 17.40
C ARG A 30 1.48 -5.68 18.33
N SER A 31 2.51 -6.50 18.19
CA SER A 31 2.74 -7.65 19.06
C SER A 31 3.41 -7.22 20.35
N SER A 32 3.29 -8.03 21.40
CA SER A 32 4.02 -7.78 22.65
C SER A 32 5.54 -7.79 22.37
N VAL A 33 6.32 -7.07 23.19
CA VAL A 33 7.78 -7.01 23.03
C VAL A 33 8.42 -8.40 23.10
N ILE A 34 7.86 -9.30 23.92
CA ILE A 34 8.35 -10.67 24.09
C ILE A 34 8.08 -11.50 22.83
N ASP A 35 6.86 -11.44 22.30
CA ASP A 35 6.47 -12.19 21.09
C ASP A 35 7.15 -11.64 19.83
N ARG A 36 7.31 -10.32 19.74
CA ARG A 36 7.97 -9.64 18.62
C ARG A 36 9.38 -10.15 18.36
N LYS A 37 10.16 -10.43 19.41
CA LYS A 37 11.53 -10.98 19.26
C LYS A 37 11.50 -12.29 18.47
N ASP A 38 10.59 -13.18 18.84
CA ASP A 38 10.46 -14.48 18.18
C ASP A 38 9.92 -14.34 16.75
N LEU A 39 8.96 -13.44 16.51
CA LEU A 39 8.43 -13.15 15.18
C LEU A 39 9.51 -12.63 14.22
N ILE A 40 10.39 -11.74 14.70
CA ILE A 40 11.52 -11.20 13.92
C ILE A 40 12.56 -12.29 13.65
N ILE A 41 12.99 -13.04 14.67
CA ILE A 41 13.98 -14.12 14.52
C ILE A 41 13.48 -15.19 13.54
N LYS A 42 12.20 -15.57 13.65
CA LYS A 42 11.56 -16.57 12.78
C LYS A 42 11.15 -16.01 11.42
N ARG A 43 11.35 -14.71 11.17
CA ARG A 43 10.97 -14.01 9.93
C ARG A 43 9.51 -14.23 9.54
N ILE A 44 8.63 -14.25 10.55
CA ILE A 44 7.20 -14.41 10.31
C ILE A 44 6.69 -13.18 9.56
N LYS A 45 5.99 -13.40 8.44
CA LYS A 45 5.34 -12.30 7.71
C LYS A 45 4.28 -11.66 8.60
N PRO A 46 4.20 -10.32 8.67
CA PRO A 46 3.10 -9.66 9.35
C PRO A 46 1.79 -10.09 8.71
N LYS A 47 0.79 -10.40 9.53
CA LYS A 47 -0.55 -10.64 9.02
C LYS A 47 -1.31 -9.31 8.97
N PRO A 48 -1.86 -8.91 7.82
CA PRO A 48 -2.80 -7.80 7.72
C PRO A 48 -3.99 -8.00 8.67
N GLN A 49 -4.56 -6.91 9.19
CA GLN A 49 -5.79 -6.99 9.96
C GLN A 49 -7.00 -7.12 9.03
N GLN A 50 -8.12 -7.57 9.60
CA GLN A 50 -9.40 -7.57 8.87
C GLN A 50 -9.69 -6.16 8.34
N GLY A 51 -9.84 -6.03 7.02
CA GLY A 51 -10.04 -4.74 6.37
C GLY A 51 -8.78 -4.05 5.86
N ASP A 52 -7.59 -4.60 6.15
CA ASP A 52 -6.35 -4.25 5.41
C ASP A 52 -6.25 -5.01 4.07
N ASP A 53 -7.23 -5.88 3.80
CA ASP A 53 -7.27 -6.74 2.63
C ASP A 53 -7.46 -5.91 1.35
N ILE A 54 -6.34 -5.49 0.75
CA ILE A 54 -6.33 -4.83 -0.57
C ILE A 54 -5.74 -5.76 -1.64
N THR A 55 -6.41 -5.87 -2.78
CA THR A 55 -5.89 -6.63 -3.93
C THR A 55 -5.20 -5.71 -4.93
N ALA A 56 -4.27 -6.25 -5.72
CA ALA A 56 -3.64 -5.50 -6.81
C ALA A 56 -4.69 -4.91 -7.79
N VAL A 57 -5.77 -5.65 -8.05
CA VAL A 57 -6.90 -5.21 -8.89
C VAL A 57 -7.63 -4.03 -8.27
N ASP A 58 -7.85 -4.04 -6.95
CA ASP A 58 -8.44 -2.90 -6.26
C ASP A 58 -7.55 -1.67 -6.32
N VAL A 59 -6.24 -1.83 -6.15
CA VAL A 59 -5.28 -0.72 -6.25
C VAL A 59 -5.35 -0.07 -7.62
N GLU A 60 -5.31 -0.85 -8.70
CA GLU A 60 -5.42 -0.33 -10.06
C GLU A 60 -6.72 0.44 -10.29
N ARG A 61 -7.85 -0.19 -9.97
CA ARG A 61 -9.18 0.40 -10.17
C ARG A 61 -9.33 1.71 -9.38
N GLN A 62 -8.92 1.73 -8.12
CA GLN A 62 -9.13 2.88 -7.25
C GLN A 62 -8.16 4.02 -7.58
N ILE A 63 -6.91 3.73 -7.93
CA ILE A 63 -5.96 4.76 -8.36
C ILE A 63 -6.40 5.39 -9.68
N GLU A 64 -6.87 4.61 -10.65
CA GLU A 64 -7.35 5.18 -11.91
C GLU A 64 -8.59 6.07 -11.69
N ALA A 65 -9.53 5.61 -10.87
CA ALA A 65 -10.69 6.41 -10.49
C ALA A 65 -10.29 7.70 -9.75
N PHE A 66 -9.29 7.63 -8.87
CA PHE A 66 -8.75 8.79 -8.17
C PHE A 66 -8.09 9.79 -9.14
N ARG A 67 -7.26 9.30 -10.06
CA ARG A 67 -6.64 10.12 -11.11
C ARG A 67 -7.69 10.79 -11.99
N GLY A 68 -8.72 10.05 -12.41
CA GLY A 68 -9.82 10.60 -13.20
C GLY A 68 -10.55 11.75 -12.48
N ARG A 69 -10.82 11.60 -11.17
CA ARG A 69 -11.40 12.68 -10.35
C ARG A 69 -10.46 13.89 -10.23
N LEU A 70 -9.16 13.66 -10.02
CA LEU A 70 -8.18 14.75 -9.96
C LEU A 70 -8.14 15.55 -11.27
N THR A 71 -8.07 14.85 -12.40
CA THR A 71 -8.12 15.47 -13.73
C THR A 71 -9.41 16.29 -13.91
N GLN A 72 -10.57 15.76 -13.54
CA GLN A 72 -11.85 16.48 -13.65
C GLN A 72 -11.88 17.75 -12.79
N MET A 73 -11.28 17.71 -11.61
CA MET A 73 -11.29 18.84 -10.66
C MET A 73 -10.23 19.90 -10.95
N LEU A 74 -9.05 19.50 -11.42
CA LEU A 74 -7.89 20.38 -11.58
C LEU A 74 -7.59 20.73 -13.04
N GLY A 75 -8.24 20.04 -13.98
CA GLY A 75 -7.93 20.12 -15.42
C GLY A 75 -6.72 19.27 -15.81
N GLU A 76 -6.53 19.13 -17.12
CA GLU A 76 -5.32 18.52 -17.69
C GLU A 76 -4.41 19.58 -18.35
N PRO A 77 -3.08 19.41 -18.28
CA PRO A 77 -2.36 18.35 -17.56
C PRO A 77 -2.28 18.62 -16.05
N LEU A 78 -2.29 17.54 -15.24
CA LEU A 78 -1.98 17.65 -13.81
C LEU A 78 -0.55 18.16 -13.60
N ALA A 79 -0.32 18.88 -12.50
CA ALA A 79 1.02 19.30 -12.11
C ALA A 79 1.96 18.08 -11.98
N PRO A 80 3.20 18.11 -12.54
CA PRO A 80 4.10 16.95 -12.54
C PRO A 80 4.38 16.39 -11.14
N GLN A 81 4.56 17.25 -10.15
CA GLN A 81 4.78 16.85 -8.74
C GLN A 81 3.61 16.02 -8.20
N LEU A 82 2.38 16.43 -8.51
CA LEU A 82 1.18 15.69 -8.11
C LEU A 82 1.11 14.36 -8.86
N GLN A 83 1.45 14.31 -10.15
CA GLN A 83 1.49 13.05 -10.91
C GLN A 83 2.49 12.05 -10.31
N ASP A 84 3.70 12.51 -9.99
CA ASP A 84 4.74 11.68 -9.36
C ASP A 84 4.27 11.16 -8.00
N LYS A 85 3.63 12.00 -7.19
CA LYS A 85 3.08 11.59 -5.89
C LYS A 85 1.94 10.58 -6.04
N VAL A 86 1.04 10.75 -7.01
CA VAL A 86 -0.02 9.75 -7.27
C VAL A 86 0.58 8.42 -7.73
N HIS A 87 1.63 8.46 -8.56
CA HIS A 87 2.34 7.27 -8.97
C HIS A 87 3.01 6.56 -7.77
N LEU A 88 3.70 7.31 -6.90
CA LEU A 88 4.29 6.74 -5.69
C LEU A 88 3.24 6.14 -4.76
N LEU A 89 2.08 6.80 -4.60
CA LEU A 89 0.97 6.26 -3.82
C LEU A 89 0.49 4.90 -4.37
N LYS A 90 0.39 4.77 -5.71
CA LYS A 90 0.07 3.49 -6.38
C LYS A 90 1.09 2.40 -6.03
N LEU A 91 2.38 2.72 -6.10
CA LEU A 91 3.45 1.77 -5.77
C LEU A 91 3.40 1.31 -4.30
N LEU A 92 3.17 2.24 -3.37
CA LEU A 92 3.05 1.91 -1.95
C LEU A 92 1.83 1.01 -1.67
N LEU A 93 0.71 1.25 -2.35
CA LEU A 93 -0.49 0.42 -2.23
C LEU A 93 -0.29 -0.98 -2.81
N PHE A 94 0.40 -1.12 -3.95
CA PHE A 94 0.77 -2.43 -4.45
C PHE A 94 1.68 -3.19 -3.48
N TYR A 95 2.66 -2.49 -2.90
CA TYR A 95 3.51 -3.11 -1.89
C TYR A 95 2.70 -3.62 -0.68
N ALA A 96 1.67 -2.89 -0.24
CA ALA A 96 0.75 -3.38 0.78
C ALA A 96 -0.08 -4.59 0.30
N ALA A 97 -0.56 -4.59 -0.95
CA ALA A 97 -1.32 -5.70 -1.52
C ALA A 97 -0.50 -7.00 -1.60
N ASP A 98 0.79 -6.91 -1.92
CA ASP A 98 1.70 -8.06 -1.96
C ASP A 98 2.02 -8.65 -0.57
N LEU A 99 1.75 -7.89 0.49
CA LEU A 99 1.88 -8.37 1.87
C LEU A 99 0.63 -9.13 2.35
N ASN A 100 -0.46 -9.20 1.56
CA ASN A 100 -1.61 -10.02 1.91
C ASN A 100 -1.28 -11.52 1.84
N PRO A 101 -1.59 -12.29 2.90
CA PRO A 101 -1.22 -13.70 3.02
C PRO A 101 -1.97 -14.62 2.05
N ASP A 102 -3.06 -14.15 1.45
CA ASP A 102 -3.92 -14.97 0.57
C ASP A 102 -3.40 -15.09 -0.87
N THR A 103 -2.22 -14.54 -1.18
CA THR A 103 -1.45 -14.88 -2.38
C THR A 103 -0.43 -15.99 -2.06
N GLU A 104 -0.86 -17.08 -1.45
CA GLU A 104 -0.07 -18.32 -1.55
C GLU A 104 -0.08 -18.77 -3.03
N PRO A 105 1.08 -19.04 -3.65
CA PRO A 105 1.09 -19.71 -4.94
C PRO A 105 0.40 -21.07 -4.79
N PRO A 106 -0.32 -21.56 -5.81
CA PRO A 106 -0.99 -22.86 -5.75
C PRO A 106 0.04 -23.93 -5.34
N PRO A 107 -0.35 -24.91 -4.51
CA PRO A 107 0.58 -25.91 -4.01
C PRO A 107 1.27 -26.57 -5.20
N LYS A 108 2.59 -26.46 -5.22
CA LYS A 108 3.44 -27.08 -6.24
C LYS A 108 3.21 -28.59 -6.10
N ASN A 109 2.48 -29.20 -7.02
CA ASN A 109 2.29 -30.64 -7.05
C ASN A 109 3.68 -31.29 -7.24
N TRP A 110 4.28 -31.77 -6.16
CA TRP A 110 5.43 -32.67 -6.21
C TRP A 110 4.92 -34.02 -6.68
N SER A 111 4.73 -34.16 -8.00
CA SER A 111 4.62 -35.48 -8.62
C SER A 111 6.04 -36.03 -8.72
N ASN A 112 6.39 -36.88 -7.76
CA ASN A 112 7.58 -37.73 -7.79
C ASN A 112 7.56 -38.64 -9.02
N PRO A 113 8.74 -38.94 -9.57
CA PRO A 113 9.14 -40.29 -9.89
C PRO A 113 10.12 -40.85 -8.86
#